data_AF-A0A4Q3YQU6-F1
#
_entry.id   AF-A0A4Q3YQU6-F1
#
_cell.length_a   1.000
_cell.length_b   1.000
_cell.length_c   1.000
_cell.angle_alpha   90.00
_cell.angle_beta   90.00
_cell.angle_gamma   90.00
#
_symmetry.space_group_name_H-M   'P 1'
#
loop_
_entity.id
_entity.type
_entity.pdbx_description
1 polymer ?
#
loop_
_entity_poly.entity_id
_entity_poly.type
_entity_poly.pdbx_seq_one_letter_code
_entity_poly.pdbx_strand_id
1 'polypeptide(L)'
;MARLVQIIRGHYAGRMQDAPKIILVSPPPIILGDWADMMDHFGPHEAIATSVDFAREYKKRADEQQVHFFDAGTVATTSKADGIHLDPANTRAIGAGLVPLVKQVLGL
;
A
#
# COMPACT_ATOMS: atom_id res chain seq x y z
N MET A 1 -2.59 9.66 3.27
CA MET A 1 -1.25 9.14 3.64
C MET A 1 -0.32 10.15 4.30
N ALA A 2 -0.25 11.42 3.85
CA ALA A 2 0.67 12.41 4.42
C ALA A 2 0.65 12.53 5.95
N ARG A 3 -0.53 12.46 6.59
CA ARG A 3 -0.65 12.52 8.05
C ARG A 3 0.12 11.40 8.77
N LEU A 4 0.10 10.18 8.25
CA LEU A 4 0.84 9.05 8.85
C LEU A 4 2.35 9.25 8.72
N VAL A 5 2.83 9.74 7.57
CA VAL A 5 4.24 10.11 7.37
C VAL A 5 4.69 11.15 8.40
N GLN A 6 3.88 12.18 8.63
CA GLN A 6 4.16 13.23 9.62
C GLN A 6 4.17 12.68 11.05
N ILE A 7 3.26 11.77 11.39
CA ILE A 7 3.23 11.13 12.72
C ILE A 7 4.52 10.34 12.94
N ILE A 8 4.96 9.54 11.96
CA ILE A 8 6.21 8.77 12.06
C ILE A 8 7.41 9.71 12.24
N ARG A 9 7.51 10.78 11.46
CA ARG A 9 8.60 11.78 11.56
C ARG A 9 8.57 12.59 12.85
N GLY A 10 7.38 12.87 13.38
CA GLY A 10 7.20 13.62 14.61
C GLY A 10 7.39 12.79 15.88
N HIS A 11 7.50 11.46 15.76
CA HIS A 11 7.73 10.58 16.89
C HIS A 11 9.21 10.62 17.33
N TYR A 12 9.44 10.51 18.64
CA TYR A 12 10.79 10.47 19.18
C TYR A 12 11.47 9.14 18.82
N ALA A 13 12.48 9.18 17.96
CA ALA A 13 13.21 7.99 17.49
C ALA A 13 14.13 7.35 18.54
N GLY A 14 14.38 8.03 19.67
CA GLY A 14 15.38 7.63 20.66
C GLY A 14 16.65 8.49 20.58
N ARG A 15 17.48 8.38 21.62
CA ARG A 15 18.70 9.19 21.73
C ARG A 15 19.74 8.73 20.71
N MET A 16 20.28 9.67 19.93
CA MET A 16 21.27 9.40 18.87
C MET A 16 20.78 8.41 17.80
N GLN A 17 19.46 8.31 17.59
CA GLN A 17 18.87 7.49 16.53
C GLN A 17 18.32 8.40 15.43
N ASP A 18 18.50 7.98 14.18
CA ASP A 18 17.89 8.64 13.03
C ASP A 18 16.40 8.32 12.95
N ALA A 19 15.62 9.24 12.38
CA ALA A 19 14.24 8.93 12.02
C ALA A 19 14.20 7.80 10.97
N PRO A 20 13.25 6.85 11.07
CA PRO A 20 13.19 5.74 10.14
C PRO A 20 12.92 6.21 8.70
N LYS A 21 13.48 5.47 7.73
CA LYS A 21 13.07 5.59 6.33
C LYS A 21 11.62 5.11 6.19
N ILE A 22 10.88 5.72 5.27
CA ILE A 22 9.44 5.44 5.07
C ILE A 22 9.22 5.04 3.62
N ILE A 23 8.46 3.96 3.42
CA ILE A 23 7.95 3.52 2.13
C ILE A 23 6.42 3.56 2.21
N LEU A 24 5.77 4.34 1.35
CA LEU A 24 4.33 4.27 1.15
C LEU A 24 4.02 3.16 0.15
N VAL A 25 3.19 2.20 0.56
CA VAL A 25 2.75 1.10 -0.29
C VAL A 25 1.29 1.33 -0.65
N SER A 26 0.99 1.53 -1.94
CA SER A 26 -0.38 1.47 -2.42
C SER A 26 -0.83 0.00 -2.46
N PRO A 27 -2.02 -0.35 -1.95
CA PRO A 27 -2.54 -1.70 -2.08
C PRO A 27 -2.92 -2.01 -3.54
N PRO A 28 -3.04 -3.29 -3.92
CA PRO A 28 -3.73 -3.66 -5.16
C PRO A 28 -5.16 -3.08 -5.17
N PRO A 29 -5.67 -2.65 -6.33
CA PRO A 29 -7.05 -2.20 -6.44
C PRO A 29 -8.03 -3.28 -6.00
N ILE A 30 -9.13 -2.88 -5.36
CA ILE A 30 -10.21 -3.81 -5.03
C ILE A 30 -10.94 -4.19 -6.32
N ILE A 31 -11.58 -5.36 -6.33
CA ILE A 31 -12.32 -5.86 -7.48
C ILE A 31 -13.71 -6.29 -7.07
N LEU A 32 -14.59 -6.53 -8.04
CA LEU A 32 -15.86 -7.19 -7.77
C LEU A 32 -15.59 -8.65 -7.39
N GLY A 33 -15.92 -9.01 -6.15
CA GLY A 33 -15.81 -10.38 -5.66
C GLY A 33 -17.13 -11.14 -5.65
N ASP A 34 -17.03 -12.43 -5.32
CA ASP A 34 -18.14 -13.37 -5.33
C ASP A 34 -19.01 -13.30 -4.07
N TRP A 35 -18.52 -12.64 -2.99
CA TRP A 35 -19.26 -12.44 -1.74
C TRP A 35 -19.97 -11.07 -1.72
N ALA A 36 -21.25 -11.08 -2.10
CA ALA A 36 -22.09 -9.88 -2.21
C ALA A 36 -22.16 -9.05 -0.90
N ASP A 37 -22.43 -9.67 0.26
CA ASP A 37 -22.55 -8.91 1.53
C ASP A 37 -21.28 -8.13 1.87
N MET A 38 -20.11 -8.68 1.52
CA MET A 38 -18.86 -7.99 1.77
C MET A 38 -18.73 -6.78 0.83
N MET A 39 -19.08 -6.94 -0.44
CA MET A 39 -19.08 -5.85 -1.42
C MET A 39 -20.02 -4.70 -1.02
N ASP A 40 -21.17 -5.02 -0.42
CA ASP A 40 -22.15 -4.02 0.02
C ASP A 40 -21.61 -3.09 1.10
N HIS A 41 -20.65 -3.52 1.93
CA HIS A 41 -20.01 -2.67 2.93
C HIS A 41 -19.19 -1.52 2.31
N PHE A 42 -18.77 -1.65 1.05
CA PHE A 42 -17.89 -0.69 0.39
C PHE A 42 -18.61 0.18 -0.65
N GLY A 43 -19.82 -0.18 -1.10
CA GLY A 43 -20.43 0.43 -2.27
C GLY A 43 -19.63 0.03 -3.52
N PRO A 44 -19.88 -1.15 -4.10
CA PRO A 44 -18.90 -1.88 -4.90
C PRO A 44 -18.35 -1.08 -6.09
N HIS A 45 -19.19 -0.30 -6.76
CA HIS A 45 -18.78 0.41 -7.97
C HIS A 45 -17.90 1.62 -7.66
N GLU A 46 -18.30 2.42 -6.66
CA GLU A 46 -17.59 3.64 -6.25
C GLU A 46 -16.25 3.32 -5.58
N ALA A 47 -16.22 2.27 -4.74
CA ALA A 47 -15.00 1.87 -4.06
C ALA A 47 -13.97 1.28 -5.04
N ILE A 48 -14.40 0.47 -6.02
CA ILE A 48 -13.51 -0.03 -7.08
C ILE A 48 -12.92 1.14 -7.85
N ALA A 49 -13.76 2.07 -8.33
CA ALA A 49 -13.33 3.26 -9.06
C ALA A 49 -12.39 4.16 -8.25
N THR A 50 -12.58 4.23 -6.93
CA THR A 50 -11.69 4.99 -6.05
C THR A 50 -10.35 4.28 -5.84
N SER A 51 -10.37 2.95 -5.72
CA SER A 51 -9.17 2.16 -5.40
C SER A 51 -8.14 2.15 -6.54
N VAL A 52 -8.58 2.21 -7.80
CA VAL A 52 -7.67 2.25 -8.96
C VAL A 52 -6.80 3.51 -8.98
N ASP A 53 -7.25 4.57 -8.32
CA ASP A 53 -6.52 5.83 -8.23
C ASP A 53 -5.50 5.87 -7.08
N PHE A 54 -5.52 4.90 -6.16
CA PHE A 54 -4.67 4.92 -4.96
C PHE A 54 -3.18 4.94 -5.29
N ALA A 55 -2.71 4.20 -6.30
CA ALA A 55 -1.30 4.19 -6.68
C ALA A 55 -0.82 5.58 -7.09
N ARG A 56 -1.60 6.28 -7.93
CA ARG A 56 -1.33 7.64 -8.37
C ARG A 56 -1.31 8.61 -7.18
N GLU A 57 -2.35 8.58 -6.35
CA GLU A 57 -2.47 9.51 -5.23
C GLU A 57 -1.41 9.26 -4.15
N TYR A 58 -1.07 8.01 -3.87
CA TYR A 58 -0.03 7.64 -2.90
C TYR A 58 1.35 8.03 -3.42
N LYS A 59 1.64 7.81 -4.71
CA LYS A 59 2.88 8.28 -5.32
C LYS A 59 3.01 9.80 -5.21
N LYS A 60 1.95 10.54 -5.53
CA LYS A 60 1.92 12.01 -5.36
C LYS A 60 2.25 12.41 -3.91
N ARG A 61 1.65 11.76 -2.91
CA ARG A 61 1.99 12.03 -1.50
C ARG A 61 3.41 11.61 -1.14
N ALA A 62 3.93 10.53 -1.71
CA ALA A 62 5.30 10.09 -1.47
C ALA A 62 6.30 11.13 -2.00
N ASP A 63 6.08 11.64 -3.21
CA ASP A 63 6.87 12.69 -3.83
C ASP A 63 6.80 14.00 -3.00
N GLU A 64 5.60 14.46 -2.64
CA GLU A 64 5.38 15.65 -1.80
C GLU A 64 6.06 15.55 -0.42
N GLN A 65 6.06 14.35 0.17
CA GLN A 65 6.68 14.12 1.48
C GLN A 65 8.15 13.71 1.38
N GLN A 66 8.70 13.53 0.18
CA GLN A 66 10.06 13.02 -0.05
C GLN A 66 10.31 11.69 0.69
N VAL A 67 9.41 10.71 0.47
CA VAL A 67 9.52 9.34 0.97
C VAL A 67 9.44 8.35 -0.21
N HIS A 68 9.79 7.09 0.02
CA HIS A 68 9.77 6.08 -1.02
C HIS A 68 8.33 5.61 -1.31
N PHE A 69 8.14 5.02 -2.49
CA PHE A 69 6.83 4.53 -2.95
C PHE A 69 6.95 3.13 -3.58
N PHE A 70 5.93 2.30 -3.36
CA PHE A 70 5.76 1.02 -4.03
C PHE A 70 4.27 0.82 -4.37
N ASP A 71 3.98 0.34 -5.58
CA ASP A 71 2.65 -0.05 -5.99
C ASP A 71 2.50 -1.58 -5.93
N ALA A 72 1.80 -2.09 -4.92
CA ALA A 72 1.57 -3.51 -4.77
C ALA A 72 0.68 -4.10 -5.87
N GLY A 73 -0.13 -3.27 -6.55
CA GLY A 73 -0.94 -3.69 -7.70
C GLY A 73 -0.12 -4.10 -8.92
N THR A 74 1.17 -3.78 -8.96
CA THR A 74 2.09 -4.23 -10.03
C THR A 74 2.54 -5.69 -9.87
N VAL A 75 2.39 -6.27 -8.69
CA VAL A 75 2.87 -7.62 -8.37
C VAL A 75 1.79 -8.55 -7.82
N ALA A 76 0.64 -8.02 -7.40
CA ALA A 76 -0.44 -8.77 -6.80
C ALA A 76 -1.80 -8.24 -7.23
N THR A 77 -2.79 -9.14 -7.27
CA THR A 77 -4.19 -8.80 -7.50
C THR A 77 -5.06 -9.28 -6.35
N THR A 78 -6.16 -8.59 -6.14
CA THR A 78 -7.15 -8.93 -5.11
C THR A 78 -7.87 -10.24 -5.46
N SER A 79 -8.18 -11.05 -4.45
CA SER A 79 -8.87 -12.33 -4.61
C SER A 79 -10.33 -12.11 -4.99
N LYS A 80 -10.84 -12.91 -5.94
CA LYS A 80 -12.27 -12.92 -6.28
C LYS A 80 -13.16 -13.48 -5.18
N ALA A 81 -12.61 -14.25 -4.23
CA ALA A 81 -13.39 -14.87 -3.16
C ALA A 81 -14.24 -13.84 -2.40
N ASP A 82 -13.72 -12.63 -2.25
CA ASP A 82 -14.45 -11.54 -1.64
C ASP A 82 -14.27 -10.21 -2.38
N GLY A 83 -13.15 -9.97 -3.08
CA GLY A 83 -12.90 -8.71 -3.81
C GLY A 83 -12.13 -7.67 -3.02
N ILE A 84 -11.73 -7.98 -1.77
CA ILE A 84 -10.95 -7.10 -0.88
C ILE A 84 -9.62 -7.74 -0.44
N HIS A 85 -9.62 -9.02 -0.06
CA HIS A 85 -8.43 -9.68 0.50
C HIS A 85 -7.55 -10.32 -0.56
N LEU A 86 -6.34 -10.69 -0.15
CA LEU A 86 -5.37 -11.39 -0.98
C LEU A 86 -5.35 -12.87 -0.63
N ASP A 87 -5.16 -13.71 -1.64
CA ASP A 87 -4.82 -15.12 -1.41
C ASP A 87 -3.35 -15.27 -0.95
N PRO A 88 -2.92 -16.49 -0.56
CA PRO A 88 -1.54 -16.72 -0.12
C PRO A 88 -0.47 -16.42 -1.18
N ALA A 89 -0.77 -16.62 -2.47
CA ALA A 89 0.18 -16.38 -3.54
C ALA A 89 0.38 -14.87 -3.78
N ASN A 90 -0.71 -14.10 -3.81
CA ASN A 90 -0.72 -12.66 -3.96
C ASN A 90 -0.09 -11.95 -2.76
N THR A 91 -0.34 -12.42 -1.54
CA THR A 91 0.35 -11.93 -0.34
C THR A 91 1.86 -12.15 -0.42
N ARG A 92 2.30 -13.34 -0.86
CA ARG A 92 3.72 -13.66 -1.06
C ARG A 92 4.35 -12.79 -2.15
N ALA A 93 3.62 -12.50 -3.23
CA ALA A 93 4.11 -11.69 -4.33
C ALA A 93 4.44 -10.25 -3.89
N ILE A 94 3.61 -9.64 -3.02
CA ILE A 94 3.92 -8.34 -2.41
C ILE A 94 5.22 -8.40 -1.62
N GLY A 95 5.36 -9.43 -0.77
CA GLY A 95 6.58 -9.63 0.02
C GLY A 95 7.83 -9.72 -0.84
N ALA A 96 7.79 -10.53 -1.90
CA ALA A 96 8.90 -10.67 -2.86
C ALA A 96 9.16 -9.38 -3.65
N GLY A 97 8.11 -8.69 -4.10
CA GLY A 97 8.20 -7.45 -4.87
C GLY A 97 8.78 -6.27 -4.08
N LEU A 98 8.59 -6.24 -2.76
CA LEU A 98 9.16 -5.22 -1.88
C LEU A 98 10.67 -5.39 -1.65
N VAL A 99 11.22 -6.62 -1.76
CA VAL A 99 12.61 -6.92 -1.39
C VAL A 99 13.63 -5.98 -2.07
N PRO A 100 13.60 -5.75 -3.40
CA PRO A 100 14.59 -4.89 -4.05
C PRO A 100 14.56 -3.45 -3.53
N LEU A 101 13.36 -2.88 -3.38
CA LEU A 101 13.20 -1.52 -2.87
C LEU A 101 13.64 -1.41 -1.41
N VAL A 102 13.24 -2.36 -0.55
CA VAL A 102 13.62 -2.36 0.86
C VAL A 102 15.14 -2.45 1.01
N LYS A 103 15.82 -3.33 0.25
CA LYS A 103 17.28 -3.41 0.23
C LYS A 103 17.93 -2.09 -0.18
N GLN A 104 17.45 -1.48 -1.27
CA GLN A 104 17.93 -0.17 -1.71
C GLN A 104 17.77 0.91 -0.62
N VAL A 105 16.61 0.96 0.05
CA VAL A 105 16.31 1.95 1.10
C VAL A 105 17.20 1.76 2.33
N LEU A 106 17.54 0.51 2.66
CA LEU A 106 18.40 0.15 3.79
C LEU A 106 19.89 0.16 3.45
N GLY A 107 20.27 0.27 2.17
CA GLY A 107 21.66 0.18 1.73
C GLY A 107 22.26 -1.23 1.87
N LEU A 108 21.44 -2.27 1.64
CA LEU A 108 21.81 -3.70 1.72
C LEU A 108 21.99 -4.35 0.35
#